data_AF-A0AAW0L1B5-F1
#
_entry.id   AF-A0AAW0L1B5-F1
#
_cell.length_a   1.000
_cell.length_b   1.000
_cell.length_c   1.000
_cell.angle_alpha   90.00
_cell.angle_beta   90.00
_cell.angle_gamma   90.00
#
_symmetry.space_group_name_H-M   'P 1'
#
loop_
_entity.id
_entity.type
_entity.pdbx_description
1 polymer ?
#
loop_
_entity_poly.entity_id
_entity_poly.type
_entity_poly.pdbx_seq_one_letter_code
_entity_poly.pdbx_strand_id
1 'polypeptide(L)'
;MTKSNTYFLLTASRRFGFCALLRKRQFFHSHRAQPMALEQVLSDRDSEDEVDDDVADFEDRRMLDDFVDVTKDEKLMMHMWNSFVRKQRVLADGHIPWACEAFSRLHGPDLVHNSALIKCWRLFMIKLWNHGLLDARTMNNCNVFLEQCQSQDLCPKS
;
A
#
# COMPACT_ATOMS: atom_id res chain seq x y z
N MET A 1 -44.41 14.56 7.70
CA MET A 1 -43.12 14.80 8.38
C MET A 1 -43.24 14.33 9.83
N THR A 2 -42.68 13.16 10.21
CA THR A 2 -42.38 12.73 11.62
C THR A 2 -42.06 11.22 11.74
N LYS A 3 -41.23 10.64 10.85
CA LYS A 3 -40.67 9.28 11.05
C LYS A 3 -39.14 9.23 11.15
N SER A 4 -38.47 10.39 11.13
CA SER A 4 -37.00 10.48 11.15
C SER A 4 -36.37 10.59 12.54
N ASN A 5 -37.16 10.84 13.60
CA ASN A 5 -36.62 11.25 14.90
C ASN A 5 -36.33 10.08 15.86
N THR A 6 -37.05 8.95 15.73
CA THR A 6 -36.92 7.79 16.62
C THR A 6 -35.67 6.95 16.35
N TYR A 7 -35.24 6.79 15.08
CA TYR A 7 -34.00 6.09 14.73
C TYR A 7 -32.73 6.82 15.20
N PHE A 8 -32.78 8.16 15.24
CA PHE A 8 -31.68 9.00 15.73
C PHE A 8 -31.54 8.95 17.26
N LEU A 9 -32.67 8.87 17.98
CA LEU A 9 -32.67 8.75 19.44
C LEU A 9 -32.26 7.36 19.93
N LEU A 10 -32.62 6.29 19.22
CA LEU A 10 -32.21 4.92 19.54
C LEU A 10 -30.71 4.67 19.34
N THR A 11 -30.10 5.25 18.31
CA THR A 11 -28.66 5.19 18.08
C THR A 11 -27.89 6.06 19.08
N ALA A 12 -28.40 7.24 19.41
CA ALA A 12 -27.83 8.11 20.45
C ALA A 12 -27.86 7.45 21.84
N SER A 13 -28.99 6.83 22.25
CA SER A 13 -29.11 6.17 23.56
C SER A 13 -28.23 4.93 23.70
N ARG A 14 -28.02 4.15 22.63
CA ARG A 14 -27.08 3.02 22.62
C ARG A 14 -25.63 3.48 22.73
N ARG A 15 -25.24 4.54 22.02
CA ARG A 15 -23.90 5.17 22.14
C ARG A 15 -23.68 5.75 23.55
N PHE A 16 -24.69 6.40 24.13
CA PHE A 16 -24.60 6.99 25.47
C PHE A 16 -24.36 5.94 26.56
N GLY A 17 -25.06 4.79 26.49
CA GLY A 17 -24.87 3.68 27.43
C GLY A 17 -23.49 3.01 27.29
N PHE A 18 -22.98 2.89 26.07
CA PHE A 18 -21.65 2.33 25.80
C PHE A 18 -20.52 3.25 26.30
N CYS A 19 -20.59 4.55 26.04
CA CYS A 19 -19.61 5.53 26.56
C CYS A 19 -19.57 5.56 28.10
N ALA A 20 -20.73 5.44 28.78
CA ALA A 20 -20.79 5.42 30.24
C ALA A 20 -20.16 4.15 30.86
N LEU A 21 -20.14 3.03 30.13
CA LEU A 21 -19.48 1.80 30.55
C LEU A 21 -17.96 1.86 30.31
N LEU A 22 -17.51 2.42 29.19
CA LEU A 22 -16.09 2.59 28.88
C LEU A 22 -15.39 3.53 29.88
N ARG A 23 -16.08 4.57 30.38
CA ARG A 23 -15.51 5.47 31.40
C ARG A 23 -15.23 4.83 32.76
N LYS A 24 -15.75 3.62 33.03
CA LYS A 24 -15.59 2.93 34.32
C LYS A 24 -14.38 2.00 34.37
N ARG A 25 -13.65 1.82 33.27
CA ARG A 25 -12.48 0.94 33.18
C ARG A 25 -11.26 1.71 32.70
N GLN A 26 -10.10 1.35 33.24
CA GLN A 26 -8.82 1.79 32.69
C GLN A 26 -8.47 0.90 31.50
N PHE A 27 -8.22 1.50 30.35
CA PHE A 27 -7.73 0.82 29.16
C PHE A 27 -6.23 1.05 29.01
N PHE A 28 -5.55 0.09 28.40
CA PHE A 28 -4.13 0.13 28.13
C PHE A 28 -3.88 -0.17 26.66
N HIS A 29 -2.87 0.49 26.12
CA HIS A 29 -2.27 0.20 24.83
C HIS A 29 -1.73 -1.24 24.80
N SER A 30 -2.05 -2.01 23.75
CA SER A 30 -1.71 -3.43 23.62
C SER A 30 -0.21 -3.65 23.47
N HIS A 31 0.49 -2.77 22.73
CA HIS A 31 1.91 -2.93 22.44
C HIS A 31 2.79 -2.32 23.55
N ARG A 32 2.33 -1.24 24.17
CA ARG A 32 3.14 -0.46 25.14
C ARG A 32 2.75 -0.67 26.59
N ALA A 33 1.60 -1.32 26.86
CA ALA A 33 1.00 -1.45 28.19
C ALA A 33 0.83 -0.09 28.94
N GLN A 34 0.77 1.02 28.20
CA GLN A 34 0.59 2.37 28.74
C GLN A 34 -0.89 2.71 28.88
N PRO A 35 -1.31 3.46 29.90
CA PRO A 35 -2.70 3.85 30.08
C PRO A 35 -3.19 4.70 28.90
N MET A 36 -4.37 4.36 28.37
CA MET A 36 -4.98 5.03 27.23
C MET A 36 -5.84 6.21 27.70
N ALA A 37 -5.77 7.35 27.01
CA ALA A 37 -6.66 8.48 27.28
C ALA A 37 -8.11 8.13 26.87
N LEU A 38 -9.09 8.60 27.63
CA LEU A 38 -10.50 8.32 27.35
C LEU A 38 -10.92 8.72 25.93
N GLU A 39 -10.36 9.82 25.40
CA GLU A 39 -10.61 10.29 24.04
C GLU A 39 -10.15 9.28 22.98
N GLN A 40 -9.03 8.59 23.23
CA GLN A 40 -8.53 7.53 22.36
C GLN A 40 -9.37 6.25 22.49
N VAL A 41 -9.84 5.91 23.70
CA VAL A 41 -10.75 4.77 23.92
C VAL A 41 -12.08 4.96 23.19
N LEU A 42 -12.55 6.20 23.09
CA LEU A 42 -13.79 6.56 22.40
C LEU A 42 -13.59 6.84 20.91
N SER A 43 -12.35 6.83 20.43
CA SER A 43 -12.00 7.01 19.03
C SER A 43 -12.19 5.70 18.27
N ASP A 44 -12.72 5.77 17.06
CA ASP A 44 -12.79 4.63 16.14
C ASP A 44 -11.43 4.36 15.45
N ARG A 45 -10.36 5.10 15.81
CA ARG A 45 -9.00 4.94 15.26
C ARG A 45 -8.13 4.07 16.16
N ASP A 46 -7.62 2.98 15.60
CA ASP A 46 -6.61 2.13 16.22
C ASP A 46 -5.22 2.51 15.69
N SER A 47 -4.42 3.21 16.49
CA SER A 47 -3.06 3.62 16.13
C SER A 47 -2.02 2.53 16.36
N GLU A 48 -2.39 1.39 16.97
CA GLU A 48 -1.45 0.29 17.24
C GLU A 48 -1.42 -0.75 16.12
N ASP A 49 -2.39 -0.72 15.21
CA ASP A 49 -2.48 -1.59 14.02
C ASP A 49 -1.67 -1.06 12.81
N GLU A 50 -1.00 0.09 12.96
CA GLU A 50 -0.14 0.64 11.92
C GLU A 50 1.16 -0.19 11.83
N VAL A 51 1.34 -0.91 10.73
CA VAL A 51 2.59 -1.61 10.40
C VAL A 51 3.67 -0.57 10.12
N ASP A 52 4.82 -0.70 10.78
CA ASP A 52 5.99 0.14 10.50
C ASP A 52 6.57 -0.23 9.13
N ASP A 53 6.26 0.59 8.12
CA ASP A 53 6.68 0.39 6.73
C ASP A 53 8.21 0.32 6.56
N ASP A 54 8.98 1.03 7.41
CA ASP A 54 10.44 1.05 7.33
C ASP A 54 11.02 -0.26 7.87
N VAL A 55 10.45 -0.79 8.96
CA VAL A 55 10.79 -2.12 9.47
C VAL A 55 10.42 -3.20 8.46
N ALA A 56 9.22 -3.11 7.86
CA ALA A 56 8.77 -4.05 6.85
C ALA A 56 9.67 -4.02 5.59
N ASP A 57 10.10 -2.84 5.15
CA ASP A 57 11.03 -2.68 4.03
C ASP A 57 12.41 -3.27 4.35
N PHE A 58 12.90 -3.09 5.59
CA PHE A 58 14.17 -3.67 6.03
C PHE A 58 14.13 -5.21 6.09
N GLU A 59 13.09 -5.77 6.69
CA GLU A 59 12.92 -7.23 6.79
C GLU A 59 12.74 -7.89 5.42
N ASP A 60 11.99 -7.26 4.52
CA ASP A 60 11.78 -7.71 3.14
C ASP A 60 13.09 -7.78 2.35
N ARG A 61 13.94 -6.73 2.44
CA ARG A 61 15.28 -6.75 1.81
C ARG A 61 16.14 -7.88 2.36
N ARG A 62 16.17 -8.04 3.68
CA ARG A 62 16.96 -9.10 4.33
C ARG A 62 16.49 -10.48 3.90
N MET A 63 15.19 -10.70 3.82
CA MET A 63 14.62 -11.97 3.34
C MET A 63 14.99 -12.22 1.87
N LEU A 64 14.89 -11.21 1.01
CA LEU A 64 15.23 -11.33 -0.41
C LEU A 64 16.71 -11.65 -0.62
N ASP A 65 17.60 -11.18 0.25
CA ASP A 65 19.03 -11.45 0.16
C ASP A 65 19.38 -12.95 0.27
N ASP A 66 18.55 -13.75 0.95
CA ASP A 66 18.78 -15.20 1.13
C ASP A 66 18.55 -16.03 -0.16
N PHE A 67 17.89 -15.49 -1.19
CA PHE A 67 17.66 -16.20 -2.46
C PHE A 67 18.91 -16.20 -3.35
N VAL A 68 19.59 -17.34 -3.49
CA VAL A 68 20.84 -17.45 -4.26
C VAL A 68 20.65 -17.49 -5.78
N ASP A 69 19.45 -17.85 -6.22
CA ASP A 69 19.07 -18.03 -7.63
C ASP A 69 18.43 -16.78 -8.24
N VAL A 70 18.24 -15.73 -7.45
CA VAL A 70 17.63 -14.46 -7.88
C VAL A 70 18.72 -13.39 -8.00
N THR A 71 18.74 -12.67 -9.12
CA THR A 71 19.73 -11.62 -9.36
C THR A 71 19.47 -10.38 -8.49
N LYS A 72 20.49 -9.52 -8.31
CA LYS A 72 20.35 -8.27 -7.52
C LYS A 72 19.27 -7.34 -8.07
N ASP A 73 19.17 -7.21 -9.39
CA ASP A 73 18.16 -6.35 -10.03
C ASP A 73 16.74 -6.93 -9.87
N GLU A 74 16.59 -8.26 -9.93
CA GLU A 74 15.30 -8.92 -9.66
C GLU A 74 14.86 -8.72 -8.21
N LYS A 75 15.78 -8.90 -7.25
CA LYS A 75 15.50 -8.63 -5.82
C LYS A 75 15.11 -7.19 -5.60
N LEU A 76 15.81 -6.24 -6.23
CA LEU A 76 15.46 -4.81 -6.14
C LEU A 76 14.05 -4.55 -6.68
N MET A 77 13.71 -5.11 -7.84
CA MET A 77 12.38 -4.98 -8.42
C MET A 77 11.30 -5.57 -7.51
N MET A 78 11.52 -6.79 -6.99
CA MET A 78 10.63 -7.45 -6.04
C MET A 78 10.42 -6.60 -4.80
N HIS A 79 11.49 -6.06 -4.22
CA HIS A 79 11.44 -5.19 -3.05
C HIS A 79 10.61 -3.93 -3.31
N MET A 80 10.87 -3.24 -4.44
CA MET A 80 10.12 -2.04 -4.82
C MET A 80 8.63 -2.34 -4.96
N TRP A 81 8.28 -3.44 -5.62
CA TRP A 81 6.89 -3.86 -5.79
C TRP A 81 6.23 -4.24 -4.45
N ASN A 82 6.92 -5.01 -3.61
CA ASN A 82 6.41 -5.42 -2.29
C ASN A 82 6.15 -4.20 -1.40
N SER A 83 7.10 -3.26 -1.36
CA SER A 83 6.95 -1.99 -0.62
C SER A 83 5.75 -1.18 -1.14
N PHE A 84 5.61 -1.08 -2.47
CA PHE A 84 4.48 -0.37 -3.09
C PHE A 84 3.13 -1.01 -2.76
N VAL A 85 3.00 -2.33 -2.90
CA VAL A 85 1.77 -3.08 -2.62
C VAL A 85 1.32 -2.89 -1.17
N ARG A 86 2.27 -2.93 -0.22
CA ARG A 86 1.99 -2.66 1.20
C ARG A 86 1.52 -1.23 1.41
N LYS A 87 2.31 -0.23 1.00
CA LYS A 87 2.04 1.20 1.20
C LYS A 87 0.72 1.66 0.56
N GLN A 88 0.39 1.11 -0.61
CA GLN A 88 -0.86 1.42 -1.33
C GLN A 88 -2.03 0.51 -0.96
N ARG A 89 -1.82 -0.45 -0.05
CA ARG A 89 -2.85 -1.40 0.41
C ARG A 89 -3.54 -2.11 -0.75
N VAL A 90 -2.76 -2.68 -1.66
CA VAL A 90 -3.28 -3.44 -2.81
C VAL A 90 -3.75 -4.81 -2.32
N LEU A 91 -5.03 -4.91 -1.94
CA LEU A 91 -5.60 -6.09 -1.28
C LEU A 91 -6.35 -7.07 -2.19
N ALA A 92 -6.59 -6.72 -3.47
CA ALA A 92 -7.44 -7.50 -4.36
C ALA A 92 -6.87 -7.52 -5.79
N ASP A 93 -7.10 -8.62 -6.51
CA ASP A 93 -6.67 -8.81 -7.90
C ASP A 93 -7.18 -7.70 -8.82
N GLY A 94 -8.41 -7.22 -8.58
CA GLY A 94 -9.00 -6.11 -9.34
C GLY A 94 -8.24 -4.78 -9.20
N HIS A 95 -7.36 -4.64 -8.21
CA HIS A 95 -6.50 -3.45 -8.04
C HIS A 95 -5.20 -3.53 -8.85
N ILE A 96 -4.80 -4.73 -9.33
CA ILE A 96 -3.52 -4.92 -10.02
C ILE A 96 -3.36 -4.02 -11.25
N PRO A 97 -4.37 -3.84 -12.14
CA PRO A 97 -4.22 -2.94 -13.27
C PRO A 97 -3.89 -1.50 -12.86
N TRP A 98 -4.63 -0.97 -11.88
CA TRP A 98 -4.36 0.36 -11.33
C TRP A 98 -2.98 0.43 -10.67
N ALA A 99 -2.62 -0.58 -9.89
CA ALA A 99 -1.35 -0.66 -9.18
C ALA A 99 -0.16 -0.66 -10.16
N CYS A 100 -0.24 -1.36 -11.30
CA CYS A 100 0.80 -1.34 -12.32
C CYS A 100 1.01 0.04 -12.94
N GLU A 101 -0.08 0.77 -13.23
CA GLU A 101 0.03 2.14 -13.77
C GLU A 101 0.61 3.09 -12.71
N ALA A 102 0.12 3.01 -11.47
CA ALA A 102 0.59 3.84 -10.37
C ALA A 102 2.06 3.56 -10.02
N PHE A 103 2.48 2.29 -10.01
CA PHE A 103 3.87 1.89 -9.81
C PHE A 103 4.78 2.42 -10.92
N SER A 104 4.36 2.24 -12.19
CA SER A 104 5.13 2.75 -13.34
C SER A 104 5.27 4.28 -13.29
N ARG A 105 4.26 5.00 -12.79
CA ARG A 105 4.30 6.45 -12.59
C ARG A 105 5.23 6.87 -11.46
N LEU A 106 5.18 6.17 -10.33
CA LEU A 106 5.97 6.51 -9.15
C LEU A 106 7.45 6.23 -9.36
N HIS A 107 7.79 5.08 -9.94
CA HIS A 107 9.16 4.59 -10.08
C HIS A 107 9.71 4.71 -11.49
N GLY A 108 8.94 5.29 -12.43
CA GLY A 108 9.34 5.42 -13.83
C GLY A 108 10.77 5.94 -14.03
N PRO A 109 11.17 7.08 -13.44
CA PRO A 109 12.54 7.59 -13.51
C PRO A 109 13.60 6.60 -13.03
N ASP A 110 13.38 5.94 -11.90
CA ASP A 110 14.33 4.96 -11.33
C ASP A 110 14.46 3.72 -12.23
N LEU A 111 13.32 3.27 -12.78
CA LEU A 111 13.26 2.12 -13.68
C LEU A 111 14.04 2.42 -14.97
N VAL A 112 13.84 3.59 -15.59
CA VAL A 112 14.47 3.90 -16.88
C VAL A 112 15.97 4.15 -16.77
N HIS A 113 16.44 4.62 -15.61
CA HIS A 113 17.87 4.84 -15.34
C HIS A 113 18.66 3.52 -15.26
N ASN A 114 18.03 2.43 -14.82
CA ASN A 114 18.64 1.10 -14.76
C ASN A 114 18.03 0.14 -15.81
N SER A 115 18.79 -0.11 -16.88
CA SER A 115 18.36 -0.98 -17.98
C SER A 115 18.03 -2.43 -17.59
N ALA A 116 18.62 -2.97 -16.51
CA ALA A 116 18.29 -4.29 -16.00
C ALA A 116 16.98 -4.27 -15.20
N LEU A 117 16.78 -3.21 -14.40
CA LEU A 117 15.58 -3.04 -13.57
C LEU A 117 14.31 -2.86 -14.41
N ILE A 118 14.35 -2.04 -15.47
CA ILE A 118 13.20 -1.91 -16.39
C ILE A 118 12.87 -3.22 -17.11
N LYS A 119 13.88 -4.05 -17.44
CA LYS A 119 13.65 -5.39 -18.00
C LYS A 119 12.94 -6.29 -16.98
N CYS A 120 13.37 -6.26 -15.72
CA CYS A 120 12.71 -6.99 -14.63
C CYS A 120 11.24 -6.56 -14.48
N TRP A 121 10.97 -5.26 -14.53
CA TRP A 121 9.60 -4.73 -14.48
C TRP A 121 8.74 -5.21 -15.67
N ARG A 122 9.28 -5.18 -16.89
CA ARG A 122 8.58 -5.70 -18.08
C ARG A 122 8.29 -7.19 -17.99
N LEU A 123 9.25 -7.99 -17.55
CA LEU A 123 9.05 -9.43 -17.32
C LEU A 123 7.99 -9.69 -16.25
N PHE A 124 7.96 -8.87 -15.20
CA PHE A 124 6.94 -8.96 -14.16
C PHE A 124 5.54 -8.63 -14.69
N MET A 125 5.37 -7.58 -15.50
CA MET A 125 4.10 -7.31 -16.17
C MET A 125 3.65 -8.46 -17.09
N ILE A 126 4.57 -9.13 -17.79
CA ILE A 126 4.26 -10.33 -18.59
C ILE A 126 3.80 -11.48 -17.67
N LYS A 127 4.41 -11.67 -16.49
CA LYS A 127 3.93 -12.66 -15.52
C LYS A 127 2.50 -12.34 -15.08
N LEU A 128 2.19 -11.09 -14.72
CA LEU A 128 0.84 -10.68 -14.33
C LEU A 128 -0.19 -10.90 -15.45
N TRP A 129 0.20 -10.62 -16.69
CA TRP A 129 -0.62 -10.94 -17.86
C TRP A 129 -0.94 -12.42 -17.97
N ASN A 130 0.08 -13.28 -17.87
CA ASN A 130 -0.08 -14.72 -18.01
C ASN A 130 -0.99 -15.32 -16.92
N HIS A 131 -1.07 -14.66 -15.76
CA HIS A 131 -1.99 -15.02 -14.67
C HIS A 131 -3.38 -14.37 -14.77
N GLY A 132 -3.66 -13.59 -15.82
CA GLY A 132 -4.94 -12.92 -16.00
C GLY A 132 -5.17 -11.72 -15.08
N LEU A 133 -4.13 -11.21 -14.42
CA LEU A 133 -4.19 -10.07 -13.50
C LEU A 133 -3.99 -8.71 -14.19
N LEU A 134 -3.54 -8.73 -15.45
CA LEU A 134 -3.22 -7.53 -16.23
C LEU A 134 -3.75 -7.66 -17.67
N ASP A 135 -4.28 -6.58 -18.23
CA ASP A 135 -4.81 -6.51 -19.60
C ASP A 135 -3.92 -5.69 -20.56
N ALA A 136 -4.25 -5.71 -21.87
CA ALA A 136 -3.37 -5.18 -22.93
C ALA A 136 -3.33 -3.67 -22.92
N ARG A 137 -4.45 -3.08 -22.53
CA ARG A 137 -4.57 -1.65 -22.42
C ARG A 137 -3.66 -1.17 -21.29
N THR A 138 -3.74 -1.79 -20.12
CA THR A 138 -2.91 -1.41 -18.97
C THR A 138 -1.43 -1.63 -19.25
N MET A 139 -1.05 -2.79 -19.81
CA MET A 139 0.34 -3.06 -20.17
C MET A 139 0.88 -2.03 -21.17
N ASN A 140 0.09 -1.65 -22.18
CA ASN A 140 0.47 -0.61 -23.12
C ASN A 140 0.60 0.76 -22.43
N ASN A 141 -0.36 1.13 -21.58
CA ASN A 141 -0.33 2.40 -20.82
C ASN A 141 0.95 2.55 -19.99
N CYS A 142 1.34 1.48 -19.28
CA CYS A 142 2.58 1.45 -18.50
C CYS A 142 3.81 1.68 -19.40
N ASN A 143 3.89 0.98 -20.54
CA ASN A 143 5.04 1.11 -21.45
C ASN A 143 5.12 2.50 -22.10
N VAL A 144 4.00 3.08 -22.52
CA VAL A 144 3.96 4.47 -23.05
C VAL A 144 4.47 5.46 -22.01
N PHE A 145 4.08 5.30 -20.74
CA PHE A 145 4.59 6.16 -19.68
C PHE A 145 6.10 6.02 -19.49
N LEU A 146 6.62 4.78 -19.48
CA LEU A 146 8.06 4.54 -19.35
C LEU A 146 8.87 5.09 -20.52
N GLU A 147 8.34 5.03 -21.75
CA GLU A 147 8.95 5.65 -22.94
C GLU A 147 9.00 7.19 -22.83
N GLN A 148 7.96 7.80 -22.24
CA GLN A 148 7.95 9.23 -21.96
C GLN A 148 9.02 9.62 -20.94
N CYS A 149 9.25 8.81 -19.89
CA CYS A 149 10.34 9.02 -18.94
C CYS A 149 11.72 8.92 -19.63
N GLN A 150 11.94 7.89 -20.46
CA GLN A 150 13.18 7.73 -21.22
C GLN A 150 13.48 8.93 -22.13
N SER A 151 12.44 9.47 -22.78
CA SER A 151 12.57 10.61 -23.68
C SER A 151 12.93 11.90 -22.94
N GLN A 152 12.49 12.05 -21.68
CA GLN A 152 12.77 13.21 -20.84
C GLN A 152 14.20 13.18 -20.25
N ASP A 153 14.72 12.00 -19.89
CA ASP A 153 16.11 11.86 -19.42
C ASP A 153 17.14 12.23 -20.49
N LEU A 154 16.80 12.03 -21.77
CA LEU A 154 17.65 12.40 -22.90
C LEU A 154 17.66 13.91 -23.18
N CYS A 155 16.80 14.70 -22.52
CA CYS A 155 16.71 16.15 -22.69
C CYS A 155 16.97 16.86 -21.35
N PRO A 156 18.24 17.03 -20.93
CA PRO A 156 18.54 17.79 -19.73
C PRO A 156 18.04 19.23 -19.91
N LYS A 157 17.24 19.72 -18.98
CA LYS A 157 16.82 21.12 -18.93
C LYS A 157 18.09 21.99 -18.79
N SER A 158 18.38 22.76 -19.84
CA SER A 158 19.43 23.78 -19.91
C SER A 158 19.23 24.90 -18.90
#